data_AF-A0A643CCY0-F1
#
_entry.id   AF-A0A643CCY0-F1
#
_cell.length_a   1.000
_cell.length_b   1.000
_cell.length_c   1.000
_cell.angle_alpha   90.00
_cell.angle_beta   90.00
_cell.angle_gamma   90.00
#
_symmetry.space_group_name_H-M   'P 1'
#
loop_
_entity.id
_entity.type
_entity.pdbx_description
1 polymer ?
#
loop_
_entity_poly.entity_id
_entity_poly.type
_entity_poly.pdbx_seq_one_letter_code
_entity_poly.pdbx_strand_id
1 'polypeptide(L)'
;MCKLARGRVLPSHVGLEPGLLPALARTAHSVRCQRGPRKEGLSKCGRCKQAFYCNVECQKIHPERTPSEKLLAVKEFESHLDKLDNEKKDLIQSDIAALHHFYSKHLEFPDNHSLVVLFAQVRMGASVAERTAVPRAVALMNHSCCPNVIVTYKGTLAEVRAVQEIHPGEEVFTSYIDLLYPTEDRNDRLRDSYFFTCECQECTTKDKDKAKVEIRKLSDPPKAEAIRDMVRYARNVIEEFRRAKHYKYILYNHPSLTGGVGEAPPSELLEICELSQEKMSCVFEDSNVYMLHMMYQAMGVCLYMQDWEGALRYGRKIIQPYSKHYPLYSLNVASMWLKLGRLYMGLENKAAGERALKKQTLISPCTAGNPASPQPGPQQPANFSAAASERGTALSTTAQGCFLDEVSSDPKRGTSPL
;
A
#
# COMPACT_ATOMS: atom_id res chain seq x y z
N MET A 1 8.13 14.02 -33.02
CA MET A 1 7.90 13.27 -31.76
C MET A 1 7.06 14.16 -30.84
N CYS A 2 5.88 13.70 -30.41
CA CYS A 2 4.92 14.53 -29.67
C CYS A 2 5.19 14.51 -28.16
N LYS A 3 4.94 15.63 -27.47
CA LYS A 3 4.95 15.73 -26.01
C LYS A 3 3.85 14.85 -25.40
N LEU A 4 4.08 14.30 -24.21
CA LEU A 4 3.05 13.58 -23.47
C LEU A 4 2.36 14.53 -22.48
N ALA A 5 1.10 14.87 -22.79
CA ALA A 5 0.28 15.72 -21.92
C ALA A 5 -0.16 14.97 -20.65
N ARG A 6 -0.41 15.73 -19.58
CA ARG A 6 -0.94 15.21 -18.31
C ARG A 6 -2.18 14.33 -18.53
N GLY A 7 -2.28 13.23 -17.77
CA GLY A 7 -3.38 12.28 -17.81
C GLY A 7 -3.35 11.28 -18.98
N ARG A 8 -2.43 11.43 -19.95
CA ARG A 8 -2.24 10.45 -21.02
C ARG A 8 -1.62 9.16 -20.47
N VAL A 9 -2.12 8.03 -20.96
CA VAL A 9 -1.58 6.69 -20.68
C VAL A 9 -0.34 6.49 -21.55
N LEU A 10 0.78 6.07 -20.96
CA LEU A 10 1.95 5.65 -21.74
C LEU A 10 1.60 4.35 -22.49
N PRO A 11 2.10 4.14 -23.72
CA PRO A 11 1.85 2.93 -24.51
C PRO A 11 2.59 1.73 -23.89
N SER A 12 2.11 1.24 -22.76
CA SER A 12 2.60 0.04 -22.08
C SER A 12 1.43 -0.64 -21.40
N HIS A 13 0.65 -1.42 -22.16
CA HIS A 13 -0.31 -2.35 -21.59
C HIS A 13 0.47 -3.57 -21.05
N VAL A 14 0.72 -3.58 -19.74
CA VAL A 14 1.55 -4.62 -19.10
C VAL A 14 0.63 -5.52 -18.28
N GLY A 15 0.32 -6.70 -18.83
CA GLY A 15 -0.37 -7.72 -18.06
C GLY A 15 0.59 -8.40 -17.08
N LEU A 16 0.10 -8.60 -15.87
CA LEU A 16 0.81 -9.24 -14.76
C LEU A 16 0.66 -10.77 -14.78
N GLU A 17 1.73 -11.48 -14.37
CA GLU A 17 1.63 -12.87 -13.89
C GLU A 17 0.88 -12.89 -12.56
N PRO A 18 -0.27 -13.57 -12.42
CA PRO A 18 -1.10 -13.45 -11.23
C PRO A 18 -0.49 -14.18 -10.03
N GLY A 19 -0.20 -13.42 -8.97
CA GLY A 19 -0.12 -13.94 -7.61
C GLY A 19 -0.89 -13.00 -6.66
N LEU A 20 -1.65 -13.59 -5.74
CA LEU A 20 -2.56 -12.88 -4.84
C LEU A 20 -2.15 -13.20 -3.40
N LEU A 21 -2.05 -12.17 -2.55
CA LEU A 21 -1.81 -12.36 -1.12
C LEU A 21 -2.91 -13.25 -0.51
N PRO A 22 -2.57 -14.18 0.40
CA PRO A 22 -3.54 -15.09 1.01
C PRO A 22 -4.75 -14.40 1.65
N ALA A 23 -4.58 -13.17 2.17
CA ALA A 23 -5.65 -12.37 2.75
C ALA A 23 -6.70 -11.91 1.70
N LEU A 24 -6.25 -11.49 0.52
CA LEU A 24 -7.12 -11.04 -0.57
C LEU A 24 -7.77 -12.21 -1.32
N ALA A 25 -7.11 -13.38 -1.34
CA ALA A 25 -7.62 -14.59 -1.96
C ALA A 25 -8.85 -15.18 -1.26
N ARG A 26 -9.06 -14.88 0.03
CA ARG A 26 -10.05 -15.57 0.85
C ARG A 26 -11.45 -14.97 0.85
N THR A 27 -11.65 -13.73 0.41
CA THR A 27 -12.91 -13.03 0.73
C THR A 27 -13.59 -12.24 -0.40
N ALA A 28 -12.96 -12.00 -1.56
CA ALA A 28 -13.48 -10.95 -2.44
C ALA A 28 -13.04 -10.85 -3.90
N HIS A 29 -11.90 -11.41 -4.26
CA HIS A 29 -11.35 -11.26 -5.60
C HIS A 29 -11.16 -12.61 -6.26
N SER A 30 -11.49 -12.70 -7.55
CA SER A 30 -11.07 -13.85 -8.33
C SER A 30 -9.56 -13.88 -8.38
N VAL A 31 -8.96 -15.03 -8.07
CA VAL A 31 -7.50 -15.25 -8.11
C VAL A 31 -6.87 -14.73 -9.41
N ARG A 32 -7.61 -14.85 -10.51
CA ARG A 32 -7.09 -14.61 -11.85
C ARG A 32 -7.49 -13.29 -12.47
N CYS A 33 -8.79 -13.08 -12.61
CA CYS A 33 -9.29 -12.05 -13.51
C CYS A 33 -9.20 -10.68 -12.84
N GLN A 34 -9.44 -10.60 -11.52
CA GLN A 34 -9.41 -9.37 -10.71
C GLN A 34 -10.12 -8.16 -11.38
N ARG A 35 -10.98 -8.39 -12.38
CA ARG A 35 -11.61 -7.39 -13.25
C ARG A 35 -12.91 -6.92 -12.58
N GLY A 36 -13.03 -5.61 -12.38
CA GLY A 36 -14.26 -4.95 -11.93
C GLY A 36 -14.43 -4.87 -10.42
N PRO A 37 -15.52 -4.23 -9.94
CA PRO A 37 -15.85 -4.17 -8.51
C PRO A 37 -15.93 -5.56 -7.89
N ARG A 38 -15.69 -5.64 -6.58
CA ARG A 38 -15.85 -6.85 -5.75
C ARG A 38 -17.12 -7.59 -6.18
N LYS A 39 -16.98 -8.85 -6.62
CA LYS A 39 -18.13 -9.68 -6.98
C LYS A 39 -18.53 -10.51 -5.77
N GLU A 40 -19.76 -10.33 -5.28
CA GLU A 40 -20.40 -11.32 -4.42
C GLU A 40 -20.69 -12.59 -5.23
N GLY A 41 -20.58 -13.77 -4.62
CA GLY A 41 -20.89 -15.05 -5.30
C GLY A 41 -19.78 -15.65 -6.18
N LEU A 42 -18.50 -15.49 -5.81
CA LEU A 42 -17.41 -16.17 -6.51
C LEU A 42 -17.50 -17.71 -6.38
N SER A 43 -17.23 -18.42 -7.48
CA SER A 43 -17.16 -19.88 -7.51
C SER A 43 -15.93 -20.38 -6.76
N LYS A 44 -16.14 -21.22 -5.74
CA LYS A 44 -15.08 -21.81 -4.92
C LYS A 44 -14.47 -23.02 -5.61
N CYS A 45 -13.15 -23.14 -5.60
CA CYS A 45 -12.45 -24.33 -6.10
C CYS A 45 -12.89 -25.57 -5.31
N GLY A 46 -13.48 -26.55 -5.99
CA GLY A 46 -13.93 -27.80 -5.36
C GLY A 46 -12.81 -28.62 -4.71
N ARG A 47 -11.56 -28.49 -5.20
CA ARG A 47 -10.41 -29.25 -4.70
C ARG A 47 -9.76 -28.62 -3.47
N CYS A 48 -9.21 -27.41 -3.59
CA CYS A 48 -8.47 -26.79 -2.49
C CYS A 48 -9.36 -26.04 -1.50
N LYS A 49 -10.59 -25.68 -1.89
CA LYS A 49 -11.52 -24.87 -1.08
C LYS A 49 -10.94 -23.53 -0.60
N GLN A 50 -9.84 -23.07 -1.18
CA GLN A 50 -9.11 -21.85 -0.78
C GLN A 50 -8.95 -20.84 -1.93
N ALA A 51 -9.30 -21.22 -3.17
CA ALA A 51 -9.27 -20.37 -4.35
C ALA A 51 -10.69 -20.06 -4.84
N PHE A 52 -10.90 -18.83 -5.32
CA PHE A 52 -12.20 -18.33 -5.77
C PHE A 52 -12.08 -17.71 -7.18
N TYR A 53 -13.09 -17.96 -8.02
CA TYR A 53 -13.09 -17.56 -9.43
C TYR A 53 -14.41 -16.90 -9.83
N CYS A 54 -14.38 -16.00 -10.83
CA CYS A 54 -15.61 -15.41 -11.35
C CYS A 54 -16.53 -16.44 -12.00
N ASN A 55 -15.95 -17.43 -12.69
CA ASN A 55 -16.63 -18.49 -13.41
C ASN A 55 -15.61 -19.60 -13.76
N VAL A 56 -16.11 -20.68 -14.36
CA VAL A 56 -15.30 -21.84 -14.80
C VAL A 56 -14.28 -21.44 -15.87
N GLU A 57 -14.56 -20.44 -16.70
CA GLU A 57 -13.59 -19.93 -17.69
C GLU A 57 -12.38 -19.28 -17.01
N CYS A 58 -12.58 -18.38 -16.04
CA CYS A 58 -11.50 -17.81 -15.23
C CYS A 58 -10.72 -18.93 -14.49
N GLN A 59 -11.36 -20.04 -14.10
CA GLN A 59 -10.67 -21.18 -13.50
C GLN A 59 -9.79 -21.94 -14.51
N LYS A 60 -10.19 -22.03 -15.78
CA LYS A 60 -9.55 -22.87 -16.82
C LYS A 60 -8.49 -22.19 -17.68
N ILE A 61 -8.43 -20.86 -17.71
CA ILE A 61 -7.45 -20.12 -18.55
C ILE A 61 -6.00 -20.57 -18.16
N HIS A 62 -5.01 -20.31 -19.00
CA HIS A 62 -3.58 -20.30 -18.64
C HIS A 62 -3.04 -18.91 -19.01
N PRO A 63 -2.19 -18.25 -18.21
CA PRO A 63 -1.70 -16.92 -18.59
C PRO A 63 -0.89 -17.06 -19.89
N GLU A 64 -1.30 -16.33 -20.93
CA GLU A 64 -0.47 -16.12 -22.11
C GLU A 64 0.60 -15.07 -21.78
N ARG A 65 1.82 -15.28 -22.27
CA ARG A 65 2.94 -14.32 -22.12
C ARG A 65 2.54 -12.98 -22.71
N THR A 66 2.77 -11.91 -21.97
CA THR A 66 2.34 -10.57 -22.37
C THR A 66 3.41 -9.88 -23.23
N PRO A 67 3.03 -8.96 -24.14
CA PRO A 67 3.99 -8.20 -24.94
C PRO A 67 5.02 -7.37 -24.14
N SER A 68 4.85 -7.25 -22.82
CA SER A 68 5.78 -6.54 -21.92
C SER A 68 7.15 -7.21 -21.79
N GLU A 69 7.27 -8.48 -22.19
CA GLU A 69 8.54 -9.19 -22.29
C GLU A 69 9.53 -8.57 -23.30
N LYS A 70 9.06 -7.65 -24.15
CA LYS A 70 9.90 -7.00 -25.17
C LYS A 70 10.85 -5.92 -24.63
N LEU A 71 10.66 -5.43 -23.40
CA LEU A 71 11.46 -4.32 -22.85
C LEU A 71 12.44 -4.73 -21.75
N LEU A 72 12.07 -5.68 -20.87
CA LEU A 72 12.95 -6.17 -19.80
C LEU A 72 12.55 -7.59 -19.40
N ALA A 73 13.46 -8.55 -19.54
CA ALA A 73 13.27 -9.92 -19.09
C ALA A 73 13.54 -10.06 -17.58
N VAL A 74 12.89 -11.02 -16.91
CA VAL A 74 13.12 -11.26 -15.46
C VAL A 74 14.59 -11.56 -15.16
N LYS A 75 15.27 -12.28 -16.05
CA LYS A 75 16.69 -12.61 -15.90
C LYS A 75 17.58 -11.36 -15.90
N GLU A 76 17.11 -10.26 -16.48
CA GLU A 76 17.82 -8.97 -16.58
C GLU A 76 17.50 -8.04 -15.40
N PHE A 77 16.68 -8.48 -14.44
CA PHE A 77 16.40 -7.67 -13.25
C PHE A 77 17.65 -7.50 -12.41
N GLU A 78 17.82 -6.29 -11.91
CA GLU A 78 18.84 -5.99 -10.92
C GLU A 78 18.55 -6.76 -9.62
N SER A 79 19.59 -7.35 -9.06
CA SER A 79 19.50 -8.19 -7.86
C SER A 79 20.18 -7.55 -6.65
N HIS A 80 21.14 -6.64 -6.87
CA HIS A 80 22.02 -6.10 -5.84
C HIS A 80 22.60 -7.16 -4.89
N LEU A 81 22.90 -8.34 -5.44
CA LEU A 81 23.38 -9.51 -4.68
C LEU A 81 24.62 -9.18 -3.84
N ASP A 82 25.49 -8.33 -4.37
CA ASP A 82 26.72 -7.83 -3.76
C ASP A 82 26.48 -6.94 -2.52
N LYS A 83 25.29 -6.33 -2.42
CA LYS A 83 24.92 -5.42 -1.33
C LYS A 83 24.04 -6.06 -0.26
N LEU A 84 23.72 -7.35 -0.37
CA LEU A 84 22.91 -8.06 0.62
C LEU A 84 23.69 -8.29 1.93
N ASP A 85 23.18 -7.74 3.02
CA ASP A 85 23.60 -8.07 4.37
C ASP A 85 23.17 -9.49 4.79
N ASN A 86 23.65 -9.95 5.96
CA ASN A 86 23.37 -11.30 6.45
C ASN A 86 21.88 -11.50 6.77
N GLU A 87 21.21 -10.50 7.33
CA GLU A 87 19.78 -10.59 7.66
C GLU A 87 18.93 -10.81 6.40
N LYS A 88 19.20 -10.05 5.33
CA LYS A 88 18.52 -10.20 4.04
C LYS A 88 18.80 -11.56 3.41
N LYS A 89 20.03 -12.07 3.53
CA LYS A 89 20.41 -13.42 3.05
C LYS A 89 19.67 -14.52 3.83
N ASP A 90 19.60 -14.41 5.15
CA ASP A 90 18.91 -15.40 5.99
C ASP A 90 17.41 -15.45 5.68
N LEU A 91 16.79 -14.28 5.45
CA LEU A 91 15.40 -14.22 4.98
C LEU A 91 15.22 -14.91 3.63
N ILE A 92 16.12 -14.67 2.67
CA ILE A 92 16.07 -15.34 1.35
C ILE A 92 16.24 -16.86 1.51
N GLN A 93 17.13 -17.32 2.39
CA GLN A 93 17.30 -18.75 2.64
C GLN A 93 16.05 -19.38 3.29
N SER A 94 15.38 -18.65 4.18
CA SER A 94 14.09 -19.08 4.74
C SER A 94 13.02 -19.20 3.65
N ASP A 95 12.93 -18.22 2.74
CA ASP A 95 12.00 -18.25 1.61
C ASP A 95 12.32 -19.41 0.63
N ILE A 96 13.59 -19.70 0.38
CA ILE A 96 14.04 -20.84 -0.44
C ILE A 96 13.65 -22.17 0.24
N ALA A 97 13.86 -22.30 1.54
CA ALA A 97 13.46 -23.49 2.28
C ALA A 97 11.94 -23.71 2.21
N ALA A 98 11.14 -22.64 2.34
CA ALA A 98 9.70 -22.70 2.16
C ALA A 98 9.30 -23.08 0.72
N LEU A 99 9.99 -22.54 -0.29
CA LEU A 99 9.78 -22.89 -1.69
C LEU A 99 9.98 -24.39 -1.94
N HIS A 100 11.08 -24.96 -1.46
CA HIS A 100 11.34 -26.40 -1.55
C HIS A 100 10.29 -27.22 -0.79
N HIS A 101 9.91 -26.79 0.41
CA HIS A 101 8.93 -27.50 1.23
C HIS A 101 7.55 -27.59 0.58
N PHE A 102 7.05 -26.48 0.02
CA PHE A 102 5.67 -26.41 -0.50
C PHE A 102 5.53 -26.73 -1.99
N TYR A 103 6.57 -26.51 -2.82
CA TYR A 103 6.44 -26.58 -4.28
C TYR A 103 7.29 -27.67 -4.97
N SER A 104 8.00 -28.51 -4.21
CA SER A 104 8.87 -29.57 -4.76
C SER A 104 8.20 -30.60 -5.65
N LYS A 105 6.87 -30.78 -5.52
CA LYS A 105 6.13 -31.71 -6.38
C LYS A 105 5.80 -31.17 -7.77
N HIS A 106 6.00 -29.87 -7.99
CA HIS A 106 5.51 -29.18 -9.19
C HIS A 106 6.58 -28.36 -9.91
N LEU A 107 7.75 -28.16 -9.29
CA LEU A 107 8.84 -27.35 -9.82
C LEU A 107 10.13 -28.14 -9.84
N GLU A 108 10.87 -28.02 -10.94
CA GLU A 108 12.29 -28.36 -10.99
C GLU A 108 13.07 -27.14 -10.53
N PHE A 109 13.88 -27.31 -9.49
CA PHE A 109 14.63 -26.20 -8.90
C PHE A 109 16.02 -26.08 -9.52
N PRO A 110 16.48 -24.85 -9.83
CA PRO A 110 17.87 -24.60 -10.12
C PRO A 110 18.71 -24.71 -8.82
N ASP A 111 20.03 -24.51 -8.94
CA ASP A 111 20.93 -24.51 -7.79
C ASP A 111 20.61 -23.36 -6.80
N ASN A 112 21.09 -23.49 -5.56
CA ASN A 112 20.79 -22.52 -4.50
C ASN A 112 21.27 -21.10 -4.86
N HIS A 113 22.41 -20.95 -5.53
CA HIS A 113 22.91 -19.64 -5.92
C HIS A 113 21.96 -18.95 -6.92
N SER A 114 21.49 -19.70 -7.93
CA SER A 114 20.47 -19.22 -8.86
C SER A 114 19.15 -18.84 -8.17
N LEU A 115 18.73 -19.59 -7.13
CA LEU A 115 17.55 -19.23 -6.34
C LEU A 115 17.76 -17.96 -5.52
N VAL A 116 18.92 -17.77 -4.90
CA VAL A 116 19.23 -16.54 -4.16
C VAL A 116 19.15 -15.32 -5.09
N VAL A 117 19.74 -15.42 -6.30
CA VAL A 117 19.64 -14.37 -7.31
C VAL A 117 18.18 -14.09 -7.67
N LEU A 118 17.38 -15.13 -7.93
CA LEU A 118 15.97 -14.96 -8.28
C LEU A 118 15.16 -14.29 -7.16
N PHE A 119 15.33 -14.72 -5.90
CA PHE A 119 14.63 -14.11 -4.76
C PHE A 119 15.05 -12.66 -4.53
N ALA A 120 16.33 -12.34 -4.74
CA ALA A 120 16.81 -10.96 -4.72
C ALA A 120 16.18 -10.11 -5.83
N GLN A 121 16.17 -10.61 -7.08
CA GLN A 121 15.50 -9.96 -8.22
C GLN A 121 14.00 -9.74 -7.99
N VAL A 122 13.31 -10.75 -7.44
CA VAL A 122 11.88 -10.65 -7.13
C VAL A 122 11.64 -9.60 -6.05
N ARG A 123 12.44 -9.55 -4.99
CA ARG A 123 12.33 -8.51 -3.96
C ARG A 123 12.51 -7.09 -4.52
N MET A 124 13.47 -6.92 -5.42
CA MET A 124 13.73 -5.64 -6.09
C MET A 124 12.58 -5.22 -7.02
N GLY A 125 11.97 -6.16 -7.76
CA GLY A 125 10.87 -5.87 -8.68
C GLY A 125 9.47 -5.85 -8.05
N ALA A 126 9.26 -6.57 -6.95
CA ALA A 126 7.93 -6.76 -6.34
C ALA A 126 7.49 -5.62 -5.43
N SER A 127 8.40 -4.77 -4.95
CA SER A 127 8.05 -3.67 -4.04
C SER A 127 7.15 -2.60 -4.68
N VAL A 128 7.01 -2.60 -6.02
CA VAL A 128 6.15 -1.66 -6.75
C VAL A 128 4.66 -2.05 -6.67
N ALA A 129 4.31 -3.26 -6.19
CA ALA A 129 2.92 -3.70 -6.09
C ALA A 129 2.63 -4.49 -4.79
N GLU A 130 1.48 -4.24 -4.15
CA GLU A 130 0.86 -5.11 -3.10
C GLU A 130 0.47 -6.51 -3.62
N ARG A 131 1.02 -6.91 -4.76
CA ARG A 131 0.72 -8.13 -5.51
C ARG A 131 2.07 -8.76 -5.82
N THR A 132 2.17 -10.08 -5.70
CA THR A 132 3.40 -10.84 -6.02
C THR A 132 3.69 -10.89 -7.53
N ALA A 133 3.18 -9.92 -8.26
CA ALA A 133 3.17 -9.84 -9.70
C ALA A 133 4.01 -8.63 -10.09
N VAL A 134 5.19 -8.87 -10.66
CA VAL A 134 6.09 -7.81 -11.11
C VAL A 134 5.67 -7.36 -12.52
N PRO A 135 5.12 -6.14 -12.70
CA PRO A 135 4.91 -5.61 -14.03
C PRO A 135 6.28 -5.22 -14.58
N ARG A 136 6.85 -6.07 -15.45
CA ARG A 136 8.27 -6.01 -15.85
C ARG A 136 8.67 -4.67 -16.49
N ALA A 137 7.81 -4.07 -17.32
CA ALA A 137 8.05 -2.74 -17.87
C ALA A 137 7.80 -1.59 -16.88
N VAL A 138 7.10 -1.84 -15.77
CA VAL A 138 6.99 -0.86 -14.67
C VAL A 138 8.25 -0.90 -13.81
N ALA A 139 8.84 -2.08 -13.61
CA ALA A 139 10.08 -2.25 -12.88
C ALA A 139 11.30 -1.58 -13.57
N LEU A 140 11.19 -1.25 -14.86
CA LEU A 140 12.22 -0.49 -15.60
C LEU A 140 12.25 1.01 -15.24
N MET A 141 11.15 1.57 -14.74
CA MET A 141 11.08 3.00 -14.44
C MET A 141 11.80 3.31 -13.13
N ASN A 142 12.77 4.22 -13.16
CA ASN A 142 13.52 4.65 -11.98
C ASN A 142 12.68 5.44 -10.98
N HIS A 143 13.24 5.59 -9.78
CA HIS A 143 12.63 6.34 -8.69
C HIS A 143 12.84 7.85 -8.81
N SER A 144 11.81 8.63 -8.47
CA SER A 144 11.96 10.04 -8.06
C SER A 144 10.95 10.39 -6.96
N CYS A 145 11.36 11.26 -6.01
CA CYS A 145 10.43 11.82 -5.03
C CYS A 145 9.52 12.92 -5.63
N CYS A 146 9.81 13.37 -6.85
CA CYS A 146 8.96 14.24 -7.67
C CYS A 146 8.59 13.52 -9.00
N PRO A 147 7.83 12.40 -8.94
CA PRO A 147 7.61 11.54 -10.09
C PRO A 147 6.76 12.22 -11.17
N ASN A 148 7.03 11.92 -12.43
CA ASN A 148 6.27 12.42 -13.57
C ASN A 148 5.18 11.43 -14.04
N VAL A 149 5.17 10.20 -13.52
CA VAL A 149 4.10 9.22 -13.72
C VAL A 149 3.58 8.59 -12.42
N ILE A 150 2.36 8.06 -12.48
CA ILE A 150 1.78 7.19 -11.46
C ILE A 150 1.40 5.85 -12.10
N VAL A 151 1.63 4.77 -11.36
CA VAL A 151 1.19 3.42 -11.72
C VAL A 151 -0.16 3.14 -11.05
N THR A 152 -1.11 2.67 -11.84
CA THR A 152 -2.45 2.24 -11.40
C THR A 152 -2.75 0.86 -11.95
N TYR A 153 -3.76 0.18 -11.41
CA TYR A 153 -4.12 -1.16 -11.86
C TYR A 153 -5.59 -1.25 -12.26
N LYS A 154 -5.84 -1.86 -13.42
CA LYS A 154 -7.17 -2.26 -13.89
C LYS A 154 -7.24 -3.79 -13.92
N GLY A 155 -7.61 -4.38 -12.78
CA GLY A 155 -7.46 -5.82 -12.57
C GLY A 155 -5.98 -6.22 -12.56
N THR A 156 -5.55 -7.17 -13.39
CA THR A 156 -4.13 -7.56 -13.53
C THR A 156 -3.33 -6.69 -14.50
N LEU A 157 -3.95 -5.67 -15.10
CA LEU A 157 -3.27 -4.77 -16.02
C LEU A 157 -2.70 -3.57 -15.26
N ALA A 158 -1.39 -3.34 -15.35
CA ALA A 158 -0.79 -2.09 -14.90
C ALA A 158 -0.97 -1.00 -15.98
N GLU A 159 -1.36 0.20 -15.55
CA GLU A 159 -1.50 1.40 -16.38
C GLU A 159 -0.60 2.51 -15.82
N VAL A 160 0.32 3.00 -16.65
CA VAL A 160 1.23 4.11 -16.31
C VAL A 160 0.68 5.39 -16.92
N ARG A 161 0.48 6.42 -16.08
CA ARG A 161 -0.17 7.66 -16.48
C ARG A 161 0.65 8.87 -16.07
N ALA A 162 0.82 9.82 -16.99
CA ALA A 162 1.56 11.04 -16.73
C ALA A 162 0.83 11.94 -15.73
N VAL A 163 1.52 12.37 -14.68
CA VAL A 163 1.05 13.36 -13.69
C VAL A 163 1.75 14.71 -13.84
N GLN A 164 2.80 14.76 -14.67
CA GLN A 164 3.46 15.98 -15.13
C GLN A 164 3.51 15.97 -16.67
N GLU A 165 3.86 17.10 -17.28
CA GLU A 165 4.19 17.12 -18.72
C GLU A 165 5.54 16.42 -18.92
N ILE A 166 5.66 15.59 -19.96
CA ILE A 166 6.90 14.86 -20.27
C ILE A 166 7.33 15.20 -21.70
N HIS A 167 8.53 15.74 -21.84
CA HIS A 167 9.14 16.11 -23.12
C HIS A 167 9.98 14.97 -23.71
N PRO A 168 10.15 14.92 -25.05
CA PRO A 168 11.04 13.95 -25.68
C PRO A 168 12.47 14.04 -25.09
N GLY A 169 13.03 12.89 -24.70
CA GLY A 169 14.36 12.80 -24.09
C GLY A 169 14.35 12.89 -22.56
N GLU A 170 13.23 13.25 -21.93
CA GLU A 170 13.09 13.18 -20.46
C GLU A 170 12.89 11.74 -20.00
N GLU A 171 13.52 11.40 -18.87
CA GLU A 171 13.35 10.11 -18.22
C GLU A 171 12.00 10.00 -17.51
N VAL A 172 11.45 8.79 -17.47
CA VAL A 172 10.16 8.50 -16.83
C VAL A 172 10.40 7.96 -15.43
N PHE A 173 9.92 8.69 -14.42
CA PHE A 173 10.09 8.37 -13.01
C PHE A 173 8.77 8.10 -12.30
N THR A 174 8.74 7.00 -11.56
CA THR A 174 7.67 6.70 -10.59
C THR A 174 8.21 6.87 -9.16
N SER A 175 7.33 6.99 -8.17
CA SER A 175 7.76 6.81 -6.78
C SER A 175 7.84 5.32 -6.46
N TYR A 176 8.72 4.93 -5.53
CA TYR A 176 8.87 3.56 -5.00
C TYR A 176 8.41 3.47 -3.54
N ILE A 177 8.20 4.63 -2.90
CA ILE A 177 8.01 4.79 -1.47
C ILE A 177 6.91 5.81 -1.21
N ASP A 178 6.42 5.84 0.02
CA ASP A 178 5.55 6.92 0.45
C ASP A 178 6.31 8.26 0.47
N LEU A 179 5.75 9.27 -0.20
CA LEU A 179 6.31 10.61 -0.33
C LEU A 179 5.98 11.53 0.86
N LEU A 180 5.23 11.05 1.86
CA LEU A 180 4.88 11.83 3.05
C LEU A 180 6.10 12.24 3.88
N TYR A 181 7.07 11.34 4.05
CA TYR A 181 8.15 11.51 5.01
C TYR A 181 9.25 12.50 4.57
N PRO A 182 10.08 13.03 5.50
CA PRO A 182 11.20 13.92 5.20
C PRO A 182 12.31 13.23 4.40
N THR A 183 13.24 14.01 3.84
CA THR A 183 14.26 13.50 2.91
C THR A 183 15.15 12.41 3.50
N GLU A 184 15.51 12.52 4.77
CA GLU A 184 16.33 11.52 5.45
C GLU A 184 15.59 10.17 5.53
N ASP A 185 14.38 10.16 6.07
CA ASP A 185 13.53 8.95 6.19
C ASP A 185 13.28 8.30 4.82
N ARG A 186 13.02 9.10 3.79
CA ARG A 186 12.84 8.60 2.42
C ARG A 186 14.10 7.89 1.92
N ASN A 187 15.26 8.49 2.11
CA ASN A 187 16.52 7.91 1.66
C ASN A 187 16.99 6.74 2.51
N ASP A 188 16.68 6.71 3.81
CA ASP A 188 16.90 5.52 4.65
C ASP A 188 16.13 4.32 4.08
N ARG A 189 14.85 4.53 3.74
CA ARG A 189 14.02 3.49 3.11
C ARG A 189 14.55 3.07 1.74
N LEU A 190 15.00 4.02 0.92
CA LEU A 190 15.56 3.71 -0.39
C LEU A 190 16.89 2.96 -0.31
N ARG A 191 17.77 3.31 0.64
CA ARG A 191 19.02 2.57 0.87
C ARG A 191 18.76 1.16 1.37
N ASP A 192 17.85 1.00 2.34
CA ASP A 192 17.56 -0.30 2.93
C ASP A 192 16.87 -1.25 1.94
N SER A 193 15.89 -0.76 1.18
CA SER A 193 15.06 -1.59 0.31
C SER A 193 15.55 -1.67 -1.13
N TYR A 194 16.31 -0.67 -1.60
CA TYR A 194 16.72 -0.56 -3.01
C TYR A 194 18.20 -0.22 -3.22
N PHE A 195 18.98 -0.05 -2.16
CA PHE A 195 20.44 0.12 -2.21
C PHE A 195 20.96 1.33 -3.01
N PHE A 196 20.17 2.41 -3.05
CA PHE A 196 20.60 3.69 -3.62
C PHE A 196 20.13 4.88 -2.78
N THR A 197 20.75 6.05 -2.98
CA THR A 197 20.32 7.34 -2.43
C THR A 197 19.76 8.18 -3.56
N CYS A 198 18.59 8.78 -3.37
CA CYS A 198 17.92 9.59 -4.38
C CYS A 198 18.45 11.03 -4.40
N GLU A 199 18.78 11.51 -5.60
CA GLU A 199 19.33 12.86 -5.85
C GLU A 199 18.35 13.77 -6.60
N CYS A 200 17.06 13.43 -6.60
CA CYS A 200 16.04 14.26 -7.25
C CYS A 200 15.91 15.64 -6.59
N GLN A 201 15.22 16.57 -7.25
CA GLN A 201 15.07 17.95 -6.79
C GLN A 201 14.58 18.05 -5.34
N GLU A 202 13.56 17.29 -4.95
CA GLU A 202 13.02 17.29 -3.58
C GLU A 202 14.05 16.80 -2.53
N CYS A 203 14.94 15.88 -2.89
CA CYS A 203 16.00 15.40 -2.00
C CYS A 203 17.17 16.39 -1.90
N THR A 204 17.46 17.10 -2.99
CA THR A 204 18.53 18.11 -3.06
C THR A 204 18.14 19.39 -2.34
N THR A 205 16.94 19.92 -2.59
CA THR A 205 16.49 21.19 -2.00
C THR A 205 15.95 21.03 -0.58
N LYS A 206 15.36 19.87 -0.27
CA LYS A 206 14.69 19.59 1.02
C LYS A 206 13.59 20.59 1.36
N ASP A 207 12.98 21.22 0.34
CA ASP A 207 12.05 22.36 0.51
C ASP A 207 10.87 22.04 1.42
N LYS A 208 10.37 20.80 1.37
CA LYS A 208 9.22 20.35 2.18
C LYS A 208 9.59 19.86 3.57
N ASP A 209 10.87 19.61 3.89
CA ASP A 209 11.25 18.96 5.14
C ASP A 209 10.88 19.81 6.36
N LYS A 210 11.02 21.14 6.27
CA LYS A 210 10.61 22.06 7.34
C LYS A 210 9.12 22.01 7.63
N ALA A 211 8.28 21.90 6.60
CA ALA A 211 6.84 21.79 6.75
C ALA A 211 6.42 20.38 7.20
N LYS A 212 7.14 19.34 6.77
CA LYS A 212 6.87 17.96 7.17
C LYS A 212 7.20 17.73 8.65
N VAL A 213 8.30 18.30 9.14
CA VAL A 213 8.68 18.26 10.56
C VAL A 213 8.32 19.58 11.24
N GLU A 214 7.06 20.01 11.10
CA GLU A 214 6.59 21.26 11.69
C GLU A 214 6.61 21.17 13.22
N ILE A 215 7.18 22.21 13.84
CA ILE A 215 7.39 22.33 15.28
C ILE A 215 6.36 23.29 15.86
N ARG A 216 5.80 22.94 17.02
CA ARG A 216 4.81 23.76 17.71
C ARG A 216 5.41 25.11 18.12
N LYS A 217 4.64 26.19 17.92
CA LYS A 217 5.02 27.54 18.34
C LYS A 217 4.73 27.75 19.81
N LEU A 218 5.70 27.41 20.66
CA LEU A 218 5.64 27.61 22.10
C LEU A 218 6.26 28.95 22.52
N SER A 219 5.91 29.43 23.71
CA SER A 219 6.52 30.63 24.30
C SER A 219 8.02 30.46 24.50
N ASP A 220 8.46 29.27 24.92
CA ASP A 220 9.86 28.85 24.93
C ASP A 220 10.06 27.81 23.79
N PRO A 221 10.78 28.16 22.71
CA PRO A 221 10.92 27.28 21.56
C PRO A 221 11.73 26.02 21.91
N PRO A 222 11.32 24.83 21.44
CA PRO A 222 12.08 23.60 21.68
C PRO A 222 13.52 23.70 21.17
N LYS A 223 14.48 23.29 22.00
CA LYS A 223 15.89 23.21 21.62
C LYS A 223 16.09 22.20 20.49
N ALA A 224 17.11 22.42 19.65
CA ALA A 224 17.42 21.54 18.53
C ALA A 224 17.65 20.07 18.93
N GLU A 225 18.22 19.83 20.11
CA GLU A 225 18.41 18.49 20.66
C GLU A 225 17.09 17.80 20.99
N ALA A 226 16.16 18.50 21.67
CA ALA A 226 14.83 17.98 21.96
C ALA A 226 14.05 17.63 20.68
N ILE A 227 14.22 18.42 19.61
CA ILE A 227 13.63 18.11 18.31
C ILE A 227 14.22 16.82 17.73
N ARG A 228 15.55 16.65 17.75
CA ARG A 228 16.20 15.42 17.25
C ARG A 228 15.79 14.19 18.05
N ASP A 229 15.70 14.31 19.37
CA ASP A 229 15.26 13.22 20.23
C ASP A 229 13.80 12.85 19.99
N MET A 230 12.94 13.84 19.73
CA MET A 230 11.55 13.58 19.38
C MET A 230 11.41 12.92 18.00
N VAL A 231 12.23 13.32 17.00
CA VAL A 231 12.26 12.63 15.70
C VAL A 231 12.72 11.17 15.86
N ARG A 232 13.74 10.92 16.68
CA ARG A 232 14.20 9.56 16.98
C ARG A 232 13.11 8.74 17.67
N TYR A 233 12.43 9.32 18.67
CA TYR A 233 11.28 8.70 19.32
C TYR A 233 10.17 8.36 18.32
N ALA A 234 9.83 9.29 17.43
CA ALA A 234 8.82 9.11 16.40
C ALA A 234 9.16 7.96 15.43
N ARG A 235 10.41 7.88 14.95
CA ARG A 235 10.87 6.75 14.11
C ARG A 235 10.75 5.42 14.85
N ASN A 236 11.16 5.38 16.12
CA ASN A 236 11.10 4.17 16.93
C ASN A 236 9.66 3.69 17.16
N VAL A 237 8.73 4.59 17.50
CA VAL A 237 7.33 4.21 17.76
C VAL A 237 6.59 3.78 16.50
N ILE A 238 6.96 4.30 15.32
CA ILE A 238 6.45 3.79 14.04
C ILE A 238 6.82 2.32 13.85
N GLU A 239 8.08 1.97 14.10
CA GLU A 239 8.55 0.58 13.98
C GLU A 239 7.97 -0.32 15.09
N GLU A 240 7.82 0.19 16.31
CA GLU A 240 7.17 -0.51 17.42
C GLU A 240 5.71 -0.84 17.10
N PHE A 241 4.93 0.14 16.64
CA PHE A 241 3.54 -0.05 16.22
C PHE A 241 3.46 -1.08 15.08
N ARG A 242 4.36 -0.98 14.10
CA ARG A 242 4.45 -1.94 13.00
C ARG A 242 4.68 -3.37 13.51
N ARG A 243 5.56 -3.57 14.50
CA ARG A 243 5.81 -4.87 15.12
C ARG A 243 4.61 -5.37 15.92
N ALA A 244 4.01 -4.52 16.75
CA ALA A 244 2.86 -4.85 17.58
C ALA A 244 1.66 -5.33 16.74
N LYS A 245 1.44 -4.69 15.59
CA LYS A 245 0.40 -5.05 14.62
C LYS A 245 0.63 -6.42 13.96
N HIS A 246 1.88 -6.87 13.82
CA HIS A 246 2.27 -8.05 13.03
C HIS A 246 2.73 -9.24 13.87
N TYR A 247 2.55 -9.21 15.20
CA TYR A 247 3.14 -10.20 16.11
C TYR A 247 2.59 -11.64 15.97
N LYS A 248 1.75 -11.90 14.96
CA LYS A 248 1.44 -13.26 14.48
C LYS A 248 2.59 -13.94 13.72
N TYR A 249 3.56 -13.19 13.18
CA TYR A 249 4.56 -13.75 12.26
C TYR A 249 5.79 -14.40 12.94
N ILE A 250 6.10 -14.05 14.20
CA ILE A 250 7.25 -14.64 14.93
C ILE A 250 6.88 -16.01 15.56
N LEU A 251 5.60 -16.24 15.85
CA LEU A 251 5.12 -17.48 16.47
C LEU A 251 5.14 -18.71 15.55
N TYR A 252 5.38 -18.55 14.24
CA TYR A 252 5.53 -19.69 13.33
C TYR A 252 6.99 -20.20 13.19
N ASN A 253 7.99 -19.38 13.54
CA ASN A 253 9.41 -19.70 13.27
C ASN A 253 10.29 -19.86 14.52
N HIS A 254 9.86 -19.46 15.73
CA HIS A 254 10.62 -19.69 16.97
C HIS A 254 9.72 -19.86 18.22
N PRO A 255 9.28 -21.10 18.54
CA PRO A 255 8.43 -21.36 19.71
C PRO A 255 9.14 -21.21 21.08
N SER A 256 10.46 -21.03 21.10
CA SER A 256 11.29 -21.23 22.29
C SER A 256 11.76 -19.96 23.00
N LEU A 257 11.43 -18.74 22.53
CA LEU A 257 12.07 -17.52 23.05
C LEU A 257 11.17 -16.39 23.56
N THR A 258 9.84 -16.49 23.54
CA THR A 258 8.98 -15.47 24.18
C THR A 258 7.72 -16.10 24.76
N GLY A 259 7.48 -15.88 26.06
CA GLY A 259 6.24 -16.25 26.74
C GLY A 259 5.03 -15.67 26.01
N GLY A 260 4.01 -16.51 25.80
CA GLY A 260 2.96 -16.27 24.82
C GLY A 260 2.17 -14.98 25.01
N VAL A 261 2.32 -14.06 24.06
CA VAL A 261 1.42 -12.93 23.87
C VAL A 261 0.99 -12.95 22.40
N GLY A 262 -0.31 -12.97 22.15
CA GLY A 262 -0.90 -12.92 20.80
C GLY A 262 -0.78 -11.53 20.17
N GLU A 263 -1.44 -11.32 19.01
CA GLU A 263 -1.60 -9.97 18.43
C GLU A 263 -2.07 -8.98 19.50
N ALA A 264 -1.46 -7.79 19.57
CA ALA A 264 -1.91 -6.75 20.50
C ALA A 264 -3.39 -6.43 20.21
N PRO A 265 -4.28 -6.45 21.21
CA PRO A 265 -5.68 -6.12 21.01
C PRO A 265 -5.80 -4.72 20.38
N PRO A 266 -6.85 -4.46 19.58
CA PRO A 266 -7.06 -3.15 18.96
C PRO A 266 -7.00 -1.98 19.94
N SER A 267 -7.41 -2.18 21.20
CA SER A 267 -7.32 -1.17 22.26
C SER A 267 -5.87 -0.80 22.60
N GLU A 268 -4.96 -1.77 22.67
CA GLU A 268 -3.53 -1.52 22.94
C GLU A 268 -2.87 -0.80 21.76
N LEU A 269 -3.22 -1.17 20.52
CA LEU A 269 -2.76 -0.46 19.33
C LEU A 269 -3.22 1.01 19.32
N LEU A 270 -4.48 1.25 19.72
CA LEU A 270 -4.99 2.62 19.84
C LEU A 270 -4.28 3.39 20.96
N GLU A 271 -4.02 2.75 22.10
CA GLU A 271 -3.27 3.32 23.22
C GLU A 271 -1.84 3.73 22.81
N ILE A 272 -1.12 2.88 22.06
CA ILE A 272 0.19 3.23 21.49
C ILE A 272 0.08 4.51 20.63
N CYS A 273 -0.97 4.62 19.80
CA CYS A 273 -1.18 5.79 18.96
C CYS A 273 -1.49 7.05 19.80
N GLU A 274 -2.32 6.94 20.83
CA GLU A 274 -2.75 8.06 21.65
C GLU A 274 -1.62 8.59 22.55
N LEU A 275 -0.92 7.70 23.26
CA LEU A 275 0.22 8.05 24.12
C LEU A 275 1.38 8.64 23.31
N SER A 276 1.63 8.10 22.11
CA SER A 276 2.69 8.64 21.24
C SER A 276 2.34 10.00 20.67
N GLN A 277 1.09 10.23 20.29
CA GLN A 277 0.61 11.56 19.88
C GLN A 277 0.69 12.55 21.03
N GLU A 278 0.26 12.18 22.24
CA GLU A 278 0.35 13.05 23.42
C GLU A 278 1.79 13.47 23.69
N LYS A 279 2.72 12.50 23.70
CA LYS A 279 4.14 12.78 23.88
C LYS A 279 4.73 13.62 22.75
N MET A 280 4.45 13.30 21.49
CA MET A 280 4.96 14.08 20.35
C MET A 280 4.38 15.49 20.32
N SER A 281 3.15 15.70 20.81
CA SER A 281 2.49 17.00 20.81
C SER A 281 3.22 18.05 21.65
N CYS A 282 4.10 17.66 22.58
CA CYS A 282 4.89 18.64 23.33
C CYS A 282 5.94 19.35 22.46
N VAL A 283 6.29 18.82 21.28
CA VAL A 283 7.27 19.40 20.35
C VAL A 283 6.66 19.64 18.96
N PHE A 284 5.88 18.69 18.44
CA PHE A 284 5.38 18.71 17.07
C PHE A 284 4.00 19.36 16.95
N GLU A 285 3.79 20.04 15.82
CA GLU A 285 2.47 20.53 15.42
C GLU A 285 1.61 19.38 14.88
N ASP A 286 0.28 19.52 14.90
CA ASP A 286 -0.65 18.48 14.42
C ASP A 286 -0.45 18.15 12.92
N SER A 287 0.10 19.09 12.13
CA SER A 287 0.47 18.93 10.73
C SER A 287 1.77 18.15 10.48
N ASN A 288 2.52 17.84 11.54
CA ASN A 288 3.78 17.11 11.47
C ASN A 288 3.55 15.67 10.98
N VAL A 289 4.39 15.19 10.08
CA VAL A 289 4.22 13.87 9.43
C VAL A 289 4.24 12.69 10.40
N TYR A 290 4.93 12.80 11.53
CA TYR A 290 4.94 11.77 12.55
C TYR A 290 3.62 11.73 13.34
N MET A 291 3.04 12.91 13.63
CA MET A 291 1.70 13.02 14.19
C MET A 291 0.66 12.45 13.22
N LEU A 292 0.76 12.83 11.94
CA LEU A 292 -0.14 12.32 10.89
C LEU A 292 -0.03 10.81 10.70
N HIS A 293 1.16 10.23 10.83
CA HIS A 293 1.34 8.78 10.80
C HIS A 293 0.51 8.13 11.91
N MET A 294 0.69 8.55 13.17
CA MET A 294 -0.04 7.96 14.29
C MET A 294 -1.55 8.18 14.19
N MET A 295 -1.99 9.35 13.73
CA MET A 295 -3.40 9.59 13.43
C MET A 295 -3.95 8.65 12.35
N TYR A 296 -3.16 8.37 11.30
CA TYR A 296 -3.56 7.43 10.25
C TYR A 296 -3.65 5.99 10.78
N GLN A 297 -2.70 5.56 11.62
CA GLN A 297 -2.76 4.24 12.24
C GLN A 297 -3.96 4.11 13.17
N ALA A 298 -4.20 5.11 14.04
CA ALA A 298 -5.37 5.18 14.91
C ALA A 298 -6.68 5.15 14.10
N MET A 299 -6.76 5.88 12.99
CA MET A 299 -7.90 5.80 12.06
C MET A 299 -8.11 4.37 11.55
N GLY A 300 -7.04 3.66 11.18
CA GLY A 300 -7.11 2.26 10.75
C GLY A 300 -7.64 1.33 11.85
N VAL A 301 -7.22 1.54 13.10
CA VAL A 301 -7.71 0.79 14.26
C VAL A 301 -9.19 1.08 14.53
N CYS A 302 -9.62 2.35 14.49
CA CYS A 302 -11.04 2.72 14.59
C CYS A 302 -11.89 2.07 13.49
N LEU A 303 -11.42 2.09 12.23
CA LEU A 303 -12.11 1.42 11.12
C LEU A 303 -12.26 -0.09 11.37
N TYR A 304 -11.24 -0.73 11.93
CA TYR A 304 -11.30 -2.15 12.27
C TYR A 304 -12.33 -2.45 13.38
N MET A 305 -12.35 -1.62 14.43
CA MET A 305 -13.30 -1.73 15.53
C MET A 305 -14.71 -1.27 15.17
N GLN A 306 -14.94 -0.79 13.94
CA GLN A 306 -16.20 -0.20 13.48
C GLN A 306 -16.59 1.08 14.26
N ASP A 307 -15.61 1.77 14.84
CA ASP A 307 -15.77 3.13 15.38
C ASP A 307 -15.69 4.14 14.24
N TRP A 308 -16.81 4.30 13.53
CA TRP A 308 -16.89 5.14 12.33
C TRP A 308 -16.70 6.62 12.65
N GLU A 309 -17.23 7.09 13.78
CA GLU A 309 -17.08 8.45 14.28
C GLU A 309 -15.62 8.73 14.63
N GLY A 310 -14.93 7.82 15.31
CA GLY A 310 -13.49 7.93 15.61
C GLY A 310 -12.64 7.98 14.35
N ALA A 311 -12.90 7.07 13.41
CA ALA A 311 -12.22 7.09 12.11
C ALA A 311 -12.45 8.42 11.37
N LEU A 312 -13.67 8.96 11.42
CA LEU A 312 -13.98 10.25 10.81
C LEU A 312 -13.27 11.41 11.52
N ARG A 313 -13.18 11.40 12.85
CA ARG A 313 -12.44 12.42 13.63
C ARG A 313 -10.97 12.48 13.20
N TYR A 314 -10.29 11.35 13.12
CA TYR A 314 -8.90 11.29 12.67
C TYR A 314 -8.76 11.70 11.20
N GLY A 315 -9.59 11.14 10.30
CA GLY A 315 -9.53 11.46 8.86
C GLY A 315 -9.67 12.95 8.56
N ARG A 316 -10.51 13.67 9.31
CA ARG A 316 -10.68 15.14 9.18
C ARG A 316 -9.42 15.92 9.54
N LYS A 317 -8.66 15.47 10.55
CA LYS A 317 -7.38 16.07 10.94
C LYS A 317 -6.30 15.81 9.88
N ILE A 318 -6.30 14.60 9.30
CA ILE A 318 -5.24 14.15 8.39
C ILE A 318 -5.32 14.80 7.00
N ILE A 319 -6.51 14.98 6.44
CA ILE A 319 -6.67 15.25 4.99
C ILE A 319 -6.08 16.59 4.53
N GLN A 320 -6.17 17.62 5.37
CA GLN A 320 -5.66 18.97 5.06
C GLN A 320 -4.12 18.98 4.98
N PRO A 321 -3.38 18.53 6.01
CA PRO A 321 -1.93 18.37 5.92
C PRO A 321 -1.46 17.41 4.82
N TYR A 322 -2.16 16.28 4.62
CA TYR A 322 -1.86 15.36 3.51
C TYR A 322 -1.88 16.07 2.16
N SER A 323 -2.90 16.90 1.91
CA SER A 323 -3.03 17.64 0.66
C SER A 323 -1.92 18.67 0.42
N LYS A 324 -1.19 19.07 1.47
CA LYS A 324 -0.03 19.98 1.38
C LYS A 324 1.30 19.23 1.21
N HIS A 325 1.47 18.11 1.90
CA HIS A 325 2.73 17.36 1.91
C HIS A 325 2.92 16.48 0.67
N TYR A 326 1.84 15.94 0.12
CA TYR A 326 1.88 15.12 -1.08
C TYR A 326 1.93 15.94 -2.37
N PRO A 327 2.40 15.35 -3.48
CA PRO A 327 2.25 15.94 -4.82
C PRO A 327 0.79 16.20 -5.19
N LEU A 328 0.58 17.12 -6.13
CA LEU A 328 -0.75 17.55 -6.61
C LEU A 328 -1.66 16.37 -7.00
N TYR A 329 -1.10 15.39 -7.69
CA TYR A 329 -1.76 14.12 -7.98
C TYR A 329 -1.12 13.06 -7.10
N SER A 330 -1.85 12.59 -6.08
CA SER A 330 -1.39 11.58 -5.14
C SER A 330 -2.50 10.57 -4.87
N LEU A 331 -2.18 9.29 -5.05
CA LEU A 331 -3.08 8.19 -4.70
C LEU A 331 -3.39 8.16 -3.20
N ASN A 332 -2.45 8.60 -2.35
CA ASN A 332 -2.64 8.63 -0.90
C ASN A 332 -3.66 9.70 -0.50
N VAL A 333 -3.62 10.88 -1.16
CA VAL A 333 -4.63 11.94 -0.95
C VAL A 333 -5.99 11.53 -1.51
N ALA A 334 -6.03 10.94 -2.71
CA ALA A 334 -7.27 10.43 -3.30
C ALA A 334 -7.91 9.33 -2.44
N SER A 335 -7.10 8.40 -1.92
CA SER A 335 -7.54 7.33 -1.01
C SER A 335 -8.12 7.90 0.29
N MET A 336 -7.47 8.90 0.89
CA MET A 336 -8.00 9.54 2.09
C MET A 336 -9.34 10.24 1.84
N TRP A 337 -9.50 10.95 0.72
CA TRP A 337 -10.80 11.52 0.33
C TRP A 337 -11.87 10.45 0.07
N LEU A 338 -11.49 9.29 -0.47
CA LEU A 338 -12.40 8.15 -0.64
C LEU A 338 -12.87 7.62 0.71
N LYS A 339 -11.95 7.37 1.65
CA LYS A 339 -12.26 6.89 3.01
C LYS A 339 -13.20 7.87 3.72
N LEU A 340 -12.88 9.17 3.70
CA LEU A 340 -13.74 10.22 4.25
C LEU A 340 -15.12 10.27 3.58
N GLY A 341 -15.17 10.20 2.26
CA GLY A 341 -16.43 10.20 1.51
C GLY A 341 -17.34 9.05 1.93
N ARG A 342 -16.79 7.83 2.04
CA ARG A 342 -17.54 6.66 2.50
C ARG A 342 -17.99 6.78 3.95
N LEU A 343 -17.12 7.25 4.86
CA LEU A 343 -17.49 7.49 6.26
C LEU A 343 -18.62 8.51 6.39
N TYR A 344 -18.56 9.62 5.66
CA TYR A 344 -19.64 10.60 5.65
C TYR A 344 -20.96 10.03 5.11
N MET A 345 -20.91 9.23 4.05
CA MET A 345 -22.10 8.59 3.49
C MET A 345 -22.71 7.57 4.46
N GLY A 346 -21.88 6.78 5.14
CA GLY A 346 -22.32 5.81 6.15
C GLY A 346 -22.90 6.47 7.42
N LEU A 347 -22.39 7.63 7.80
CA LEU A 347 -22.89 8.45 8.91
C LEU A 347 -23.97 9.46 8.49
N GLU A 348 -24.67 9.16 7.39
CA GLU A 348 -25.80 9.92 6.84
C GLU A 348 -25.54 11.40 6.48
N ASN A 349 -24.28 11.85 6.49
CA ASN A 349 -23.88 13.18 6.06
C ASN A 349 -23.62 13.21 4.54
N LYS A 350 -24.69 13.04 3.77
CA LYS A 350 -24.64 12.93 2.30
C LYS A 350 -23.92 14.11 1.63
N ALA A 351 -24.20 15.34 2.07
CA ALA A 351 -23.61 16.54 1.47
C ALA A 351 -22.09 16.59 1.65
N ALA A 352 -21.57 16.22 2.82
CA ALA A 352 -20.11 16.13 3.03
C ALA A 352 -19.50 14.94 2.26
N GLY A 353 -20.21 13.81 2.23
CA GLY A 353 -19.81 12.62 1.47
C GLY A 353 -19.61 12.92 -0.02
N GLU A 354 -20.62 13.53 -0.66
CA GLU A 354 -20.54 13.93 -2.06
C GLU A 354 -19.38 14.90 -2.34
N ARG A 355 -19.15 15.89 -1.47
CA ARG A 355 -18.01 16.82 -1.62
C ARG A 355 -16.67 16.09 -1.55
N ALA A 356 -16.51 15.15 -0.62
CA ALA A 356 -15.30 14.36 -0.48
C ALA A 356 -15.07 13.43 -1.69
N LEU A 357 -16.11 12.74 -2.16
CA LEU A 357 -16.02 11.86 -3.34
C LEU A 357 -15.74 12.64 -4.64
N LYS A 358 -16.30 13.85 -4.79
CA LYS A 358 -15.95 14.76 -5.90
C LYS A 358 -14.47 15.15 -5.85
N LYS A 359 -13.93 15.50 -4.68
CA LYS A 359 -12.49 15.77 -4.52
C LYS A 359 -11.61 14.58 -4.88
N GLN A 360 -12.01 13.37 -4.46
CA GLN A 360 -11.32 12.15 -4.87
C GLN A 360 -11.30 12.02 -6.39
N THR A 361 -12.45 12.21 -7.06
CA THR A 361 -12.56 12.11 -8.52
C THR A 361 -11.70 13.15 -9.25
N LEU A 362 -11.51 14.35 -8.68
CA LEU A 362 -10.68 15.42 -9.24
C LEU A 362 -9.17 15.17 -9.11
N ILE A 363 -8.74 14.37 -8.14
CA ILE A 363 -7.33 13.93 -7.99
C ILE A 363 -7.09 12.64 -8.80
N SER A 364 -8.12 11.80 -8.94
CA SER A 364 -8.12 10.57 -9.72
C SER A 364 -8.53 10.64 -11.21
N PRO A 365 -8.69 11.78 -11.92
CA PRO A 365 -9.09 11.77 -13.33
C PRO A 365 -7.93 11.30 -14.20
N CYS A 366 -6.70 11.41 -13.69
CA CYS A 366 -5.50 10.80 -14.25
C CYS A 366 -5.28 9.36 -13.76
N THR A 367 -6.20 8.75 -13.02
CA THR A 367 -6.07 7.37 -12.49
C THR A 367 -7.25 6.47 -12.85
N ALA A 368 -8.43 7.05 -13.11
CA ALA A 368 -9.59 6.37 -13.66
C ALA A 368 -9.75 6.82 -15.12
N GLY A 369 -9.47 5.94 -16.08
CA GLY A 369 -9.96 6.15 -17.44
C GLY A 369 -11.48 6.32 -17.39
N ASN A 370 -11.96 7.44 -17.93
CA ASN A 370 -13.37 7.85 -18.11
C ASN A 370 -14.40 6.81 -17.62
N PRO A 371 -15.03 6.98 -16.45
CA PRO A 371 -16.22 6.19 -16.15
C PRO A 371 -17.31 6.65 -17.10
N ALA A 372 -17.84 5.72 -17.90
CA ALA A 372 -19.17 5.91 -18.48
C ALA A 372 -20.10 6.33 -17.34
N SER A 373 -20.84 7.43 -17.59
CA SER A 373 -21.93 8.02 -16.82
C SER A 373 -22.58 7.09 -15.77
N PRO A 374 -22.85 7.57 -14.54
CA PRO A 374 -23.61 6.81 -13.56
C PRO A 374 -25.03 6.61 -14.11
N GLN A 375 -25.36 5.38 -14.51
CA GLN A 375 -26.74 5.01 -14.82
C GLN A 375 -27.51 4.83 -13.51
N PRO A 376 -28.72 5.39 -13.38
CA PRO A 376 -29.54 5.26 -12.18
C PRO A 376 -30.13 3.84 -12.11
N GLY A 377 -29.66 3.03 -11.17
CA GLY A 377 -30.33 1.78 -10.76
C GLY A 377 -31.49 2.07 -9.79
N PRO A 378 -32.51 1.21 -9.74
CA PRO A 378 -33.80 1.52 -9.11
C PRO A 378 -33.68 1.65 -7.58
N GLN A 379 -34.39 2.64 -7.05
CA GLN A 379 -34.56 2.89 -5.61
C GLN A 379 -35.28 1.69 -4.96
N GLN A 380 -34.62 1.01 -4.03
CA GLN A 380 -35.26 0.13 -3.05
C GLN A 380 -34.73 0.44 -1.64
N PRO A 381 -35.57 0.28 -0.61
CA PRO A 381 -35.35 0.87 0.71
C PRO A 381 -34.15 0.25 1.43
N ALA A 382 -33.34 1.11 2.04
CA ALA A 382 -32.10 0.75 2.71
C ALA A 382 -32.35 -0.12 3.95
N ASN A 383 -32.06 -1.42 3.85
CA ASN A 383 -31.90 -2.29 5.01
C ASN A 383 -30.47 -2.15 5.55
N PHE A 384 -30.36 -1.77 6.82
CA PHE A 384 -29.13 -1.46 7.57
C PHE A 384 -28.12 -2.63 7.72
N SER A 385 -28.37 -3.82 7.17
CA SER A 385 -27.40 -4.93 7.14
C SER A 385 -26.60 -5.05 5.83
N ALA A 386 -27.01 -4.35 4.76
CA ALA A 386 -26.33 -4.41 3.46
C ALA A 386 -25.14 -3.42 3.35
N ALA A 387 -25.12 -2.35 4.16
CA ALA A 387 -24.05 -1.35 4.17
C ALA A 387 -22.68 -1.91 4.64
N ALA A 388 -22.67 -3.07 5.31
CA ALA A 388 -21.45 -3.80 5.71
C ALA A 388 -20.98 -4.85 4.68
N SER A 389 -21.80 -5.16 3.67
CA SER A 389 -21.51 -6.16 2.61
C SER A 389 -21.07 -5.52 1.29
N GLU A 390 -21.50 -4.28 1.00
CA GLU A 390 -21.06 -3.50 -0.17
C GLU A 390 -19.64 -2.92 0.03
N ARG A 391 -18.69 -3.80 0.32
CA ARG A 391 -17.27 -3.51 0.44
C ARG A 391 -16.72 -3.19 -0.96
N GLY A 392 -16.33 -1.93 -1.17
CA GLY A 392 -15.28 -1.52 -2.09
C GLY A 392 -15.42 -1.87 -3.58
N THR A 393 -15.86 -0.89 -4.38
CA THR A 393 -15.16 -0.59 -5.63
C THR A 393 -13.69 -0.31 -5.28
N ALA A 394 -12.86 -1.34 -5.37
CA ALA A 394 -11.42 -1.22 -5.28
C ALA A 394 -10.92 -0.64 -6.61
N LEU A 395 -10.71 0.68 -6.64
CA LEU A 395 -9.43 1.14 -7.17
C LEU A 395 -8.41 0.48 -6.25
N SER A 396 -7.70 -0.55 -6.71
CA SER A 396 -6.64 -1.17 -5.90
C SER A 396 -5.58 -0.10 -5.68
N THR A 397 -5.64 0.54 -4.53
CA THR A 397 -4.72 1.59 -4.09
C THR A 397 -3.45 0.90 -3.64
N THR A 398 -2.45 0.81 -4.52
CA THR A 398 -1.06 0.62 -4.09
C THR A 398 -0.60 1.90 -3.40
N ALA A 399 -0.97 2.05 -2.13
CA ALA A 399 -0.29 2.97 -1.23
C ALA A 399 1.07 2.33 -0.92
N GLN A 400 2.12 2.88 -1.53
CA GLN A 400 3.47 2.34 -1.51
C GLN A 400 3.97 2.15 -0.07
N GLY A 401 4.11 0.88 0.32
CA GLY A 401 5.17 0.43 1.23
C GLY A 401 5.03 0.63 2.75
N CYS A 402 3.96 1.23 3.29
CA CYS A 402 3.81 1.37 4.75
C CYS A 402 2.39 1.34 5.34
N PHE A 403 1.30 1.25 4.57
CA PHE A 403 0.01 1.75 5.09
C PHE A 403 -1.26 0.91 4.93
N LEU A 404 -1.19 -0.37 4.55
CA LEU A 404 -2.39 -1.23 4.48
C LEU A 404 -2.13 -2.72 4.79
N ASP A 405 -1.85 -3.03 6.05
CA ASP A 405 -2.29 -4.32 6.62
C ASP A 405 -3.64 -4.10 7.32
N GLU A 406 -4.72 -3.96 6.55
CA GLU A 406 -6.08 -3.95 7.12
C GLU A 406 -6.42 -5.37 7.55
N VAL A 407 -6.86 -5.50 8.81
CA VAL A 407 -7.14 -6.77 9.48
C VAL A 407 -8.18 -7.58 8.72
N SER A 408 -7.84 -8.83 8.40
CA SER A 408 -8.76 -9.82 7.88
C SER A 408 -9.69 -10.32 8.99
N SER A 409 -10.92 -9.80 9.04
CA SER A 409 -11.99 -10.30 9.89
C SER A 409 -12.46 -11.71 9.46
N ASP A 410 -12.41 -12.71 10.36
CA ASP A 410 -13.25 -13.91 10.26
C ASP A 410 -13.82 -14.26 11.65
N PRO A 411 -15.02 -13.75 12.02
CA PRO A 411 -15.65 -14.08 13.29
C PRO A 411 -16.66 -15.21 13.08
N LYS A 412 -16.23 -16.42 12.68
CA LYS A 412 -17.08 -17.62 12.75
C LYS A 412 -16.26 -18.88 13.05
N ARG A 413 -16.02 -19.12 14.33
CA ARG A 413 -16.09 -20.46 14.94
C ARG A 413 -16.13 -20.35 16.46
N GLY A 414 -17.34 -20.21 16.98
CA GLY A 414 -17.63 -20.77 18.30
C GLY A 414 -17.59 -22.30 18.14
N THR A 415 -16.58 -22.93 18.72
CA THR A 415 -16.59 -24.37 18.97
C THR A 415 -17.38 -24.60 20.26
N SER A 416 -18.58 -25.13 20.17
CA SER A 416 -19.19 -25.85 21.29
C SER A 416 -18.64 -27.28 21.29
N PRO A 417 -18.34 -27.84 22.48
CA PRO A 417 -17.63 -29.10 22.61
C PRO A 417 -18.60 -30.27 22.41
N LEU A 418 -18.13 -31.31 21.73
CA LEU A 418 -18.33 -32.73 22.04
C LEU A 418 -17.26 -33.54 21.31
#